data_AF-A0A4Y8VDG9-F1
#
_entry.id   AF-A0A4Y8VDG9-F1
#
_cell.length_a   1.000
_cell.length_b   1.000
_cell.length_c   1.000
_cell.angle_alpha   90.00
_cell.angle_beta   90.00
_cell.angle_gamma   90.00
#
_symmetry.space_group_name_H-M   'P 1'
#
loop_
_entity.id
_entity.type
_entity.pdbx_description
1 polymer ?
#
loop_
_entity_poly.entity_id
_entity_poly.type
_entity_poly.pdbx_seq_one_letter_code
_entity_poly.pdbx_strand_id
1 'polypeptide(L)'
;MEKQANRGANRWIATAAEEICQIEKRWGFTSIRQFSKFLQMNPRTLSKLPHHDGTLTLESIANIYMRLILLRNLKFVGNELKEEEQLLKDSLLRIMASAATVPQTLRDDVVDELENQL
;
A
#
# COMPACT_ATOMS: atom_id res chain seq x y z
N MET A 1 18.65 14.53 -12.62
CA MET A 1 17.73 14.54 -11.45
C MET A 1 16.54 13.58 -11.59
N GLU A 2 16.08 13.23 -12.79
CA GLU A 2 14.93 12.32 -13.04
C GLU A 2 15.06 10.89 -12.47
N LYS A 3 16.28 10.34 -12.37
CA LYS A 3 16.49 8.93 -11.97
C LYS A 3 16.21 8.64 -10.50
N GLN A 4 16.28 9.63 -9.60
CA GLN A 4 16.02 9.42 -8.16
C GLN A 4 14.52 9.47 -7.84
N ALA A 5 13.76 10.41 -8.44
CA ALA A 5 12.31 10.49 -8.28
C ALA A 5 11.61 9.20 -8.75
N ASN A 6 12.08 8.63 -9.87
CA ASN A 6 11.50 7.40 -10.42
C ASN A 6 11.82 6.14 -9.58
N ARG A 7 12.95 6.14 -8.85
CA ARG A 7 13.29 5.05 -7.90
C ARG A 7 12.41 5.08 -6.65
N GLY A 8 12.10 6.26 -6.14
CA GLY A 8 11.18 6.45 -5.00
C GLY A 8 9.74 6.06 -5.37
N ALA A 9 9.27 6.48 -6.55
CA ALA A 9 7.97 6.10 -7.09
C ALA A 9 7.82 4.58 -7.23
N ASN A 10 8.83 3.90 -7.80
CA ASN A 10 8.78 2.45 -7.95
C ASN A 10 8.85 1.70 -6.61
N ARG A 11 9.49 2.27 -5.58
CA ARG A 11 9.61 1.61 -4.28
C ARG A 11 8.26 1.50 -3.56
N TRP A 12 7.49 2.58 -3.47
CA TRP A 12 6.20 2.53 -2.78
C TRP A 12 5.18 1.71 -3.55
N ILE A 13 5.23 1.71 -4.89
CA ILE A 13 4.37 0.86 -5.71
C ILE A 13 4.73 -0.61 -5.52
N ALA A 14 6.02 -0.95 -5.40
CA ALA A 14 6.44 -2.32 -5.06
C ALA A 14 5.94 -2.74 -3.68
N THR A 15 6.02 -1.86 -2.68
CA THR A 15 5.42 -2.10 -1.35
C THR A 15 3.91 -2.34 -1.47
N ALA A 16 3.20 -1.52 -2.25
CA ALA A 16 1.76 -1.68 -2.48
C ALA A 16 1.41 -3.00 -3.18
N ALA A 17 2.20 -3.41 -4.16
CA ALA A 17 2.01 -4.67 -4.88
C ALA A 17 2.20 -5.88 -3.95
N GLU A 18 3.23 -5.87 -3.11
CA GLU A 18 3.48 -6.93 -2.12
C GLU A 18 2.34 -7.02 -1.10
N GLU A 19 1.98 -5.90 -0.47
CA GLU A 19 0.91 -5.85 0.53
C GLU A 19 -0.43 -6.33 -0.03
N ILE A 20 -0.81 -5.89 -1.24
CA ILE A 20 -2.03 -6.33 -1.91
C ILE A 20 -1.96 -7.82 -2.28
N CYS A 21 -0.79 -8.33 -2.71
CA CYS A 21 -0.61 -9.75 -2.98
C CYS A 21 -0.80 -10.60 -1.70
N GLN A 22 -0.32 -10.13 -0.55
CA GLN A 22 -0.53 -10.82 0.73
C GLN A 22 -2.01 -10.83 1.13
N ILE A 23 -2.73 -9.73 0.88
CA ILE A 23 -4.19 -9.66 1.09
C ILE A 23 -4.92 -10.64 0.16
N GLU A 24 -4.57 -10.69 -1.13
CA GLU A 24 -5.15 -11.64 -2.09
C GLU A 24 -4.99 -13.08 -1.60
N LYS A 25 -3.79 -13.47 -1.18
CA LYS A 25 -3.50 -14.79 -0.62
C LYS A 25 -4.33 -15.07 0.63
N ARG A 26 -4.34 -14.15 1.60
CA ARG A 26 -5.08 -14.29 2.85
C ARG A 26 -6.59 -14.42 2.63
N TRP A 27 -7.15 -13.72 1.63
CA TRP A 27 -8.59 -13.77 1.30
C TRP A 27 -8.95 -14.91 0.34
N GLY A 28 -7.97 -15.71 -0.08
CA GLY A 28 -8.15 -16.90 -0.93
C GLY A 28 -8.39 -16.57 -2.41
N PHE A 29 -7.93 -15.43 -2.91
CA PHE A 29 -8.00 -15.11 -4.33
C PHE A 29 -6.78 -15.66 -5.08
N THR A 30 -7.02 -16.27 -6.23
CA THR A 30 -5.97 -16.91 -7.06
C THR A 30 -5.64 -16.13 -8.32
N SER A 31 -6.37 -15.05 -8.59
CA SER A 31 -6.15 -14.21 -9.76
C SER A 31 -6.70 -12.80 -9.57
N ILE A 32 -6.07 -11.84 -10.25
CA ILE A 32 -6.51 -10.45 -10.34
C ILE A 32 -7.96 -10.37 -10.81
N ARG A 33 -8.40 -11.25 -11.72
CA ARG A 33 -9.78 -11.27 -12.23
C ARG A 33 -10.79 -11.60 -11.13
N GLN A 34 -10.51 -12.58 -10.27
CA GLN A 34 -11.39 -12.91 -9.15
C GLN A 34 -11.42 -11.77 -8.14
N PHE A 35 -10.25 -11.23 -7.82
CA PHE A 35 -10.11 -10.15 -6.86
C PHE A 35 -10.80 -8.85 -7.33
N SER A 36 -10.59 -8.45 -8.59
CA SER A 36 -11.24 -7.28 -9.19
C SER A 36 -12.76 -7.42 -9.21
N LYS A 37 -13.27 -8.62 -9.51
CA LYS A 37 -14.71 -8.90 -9.51
C LYS A 37 -15.27 -8.77 -8.10
N PHE A 38 -14.58 -9.31 -7.10
CA PHE A 38 -15.00 -9.19 -5.71
C PHE A 38 -15.03 -7.73 -5.25
N LEU A 39 -13.96 -6.97 -5.53
CA LEU A 39 -13.87 -5.55 -5.16
C LEU A 39 -14.78 -4.62 -5.99
N GLN A 40 -15.46 -5.15 -7.02
CA GLN A 40 -16.24 -4.36 -7.99
C GLN A 40 -15.40 -3.23 -8.60
N MET A 41 -14.16 -3.54 -8.98
CA MET A 41 -13.20 -2.60 -9.54
C MET A 41 -12.78 -2.97 -10.96
N ASN A 42 -12.32 -1.98 -11.71
CA ASN A 42 -11.75 -2.20 -13.03
C ASN A 42 -10.47 -3.07 -12.91
N PRO A 43 -10.41 -4.25 -13.56
CA PRO A 43 -9.23 -5.11 -13.52
C PRO A 43 -7.95 -4.41 -13.97
N ARG A 44 -8.05 -3.39 -14.83
CA ARG A 44 -6.89 -2.62 -15.31
C ARG A 44 -6.12 -1.94 -14.18
N THR A 45 -6.81 -1.42 -13.16
CA THR A 45 -6.14 -0.76 -12.02
C THR A 45 -5.32 -1.76 -11.22
N LEU A 46 -5.86 -2.96 -10.97
CA LEU A 46 -5.15 -4.01 -10.23
C LEU A 46 -4.03 -4.64 -11.06
N SER A 47 -4.22 -4.76 -12.38
CA SER A 47 -3.17 -5.30 -13.29
C SER A 47 -1.91 -4.44 -13.37
N LYS A 48 -1.97 -3.18 -12.94
CA LYS A 48 -0.82 -2.29 -12.88
C LYS A 48 0.15 -2.60 -11.73
N LEU A 49 -0.34 -3.25 -10.67
CA LEU A 49 0.43 -3.52 -9.46
C LEU A 49 1.65 -4.43 -9.72
N PRO A 50 1.52 -5.61 -10.37
CA PRO A 50 2.66 -6.50 -10.59
C PRO A 50 3.74 -5.91 -11.51
N HIS A 51 3.38 -4.90 -12.30
CA HIS A 51 4.30 -4.22 -13.22
C HIS A 51 4.93 -2.98 -12.60
N HIS A 52 4.61 -2.66 -11.35
CA HIS A 52 5.00 -1.44 -10.67
C HIS A 52 4.76 -0.19 -11.54
N ASP A 53 3.61 -0.13 -12.21
CA ASP A 53 3.29 0.92 -13.18
C ASP A 53 3.24 2.29 -12.49
N GLY A 54 4.13 3.20 -12.89
CA GLY A 54 4.27 4.54 -12.33
C GLY A 54 3.05 5.46 -12.51
N THR A 55 2.04 5.05 -13.27
CA THR A 55 0.75 5.75 -13.36
C THR A 55 -0.18 5.48 -12.17
N LEU A 56 0.18 4.53 -11.28
CA LEU A 56 -0.53 4.32 -10.03
C LEU A 56 -0.34 5.51 -9.10
N THR A 57 -1.45 5.96 -8.51
CA THR A 57 -1.47 7.04 -7.52
C THR A 57 -1.79 6.48 -6.14
N LEU A 58 -1.42 7.21 -5.09
CA LEU A 58 -1.85 6.88 -3.72
C LEU A 58 -3.38 6.86 -3.59
N GLU A 59 -4.08 7.72 -4.33
CA GLU A 59 -5.55 7.71 -4.41
C GLU A 59 -6.08 6.39 -5.00
N SER A 60 -5.42 5.86 -6.04
CA SER A 60 -5.78 4.57 -6.62
C SER A 60 -5.63 3.44 -5.61
N ILE A 61 -4.56 3.45 -4.80
CA ILE A 61 -4.36 2.49 -3.70
C ILE A 61 -5.39 2.68 -2.60
N ALA A 62 -5.63 3.91 -2.15
CA ALA A 62 -6.62 4.21 -1.13
C ALA A 62 -8.02 3.72 -1.54
N ASN A 63 -8.38 3.86 -2.82
CA ASN A 63 -9.63 3.32 -3.37
C ASN A 63 -9.71 1.78 -3.28
N ILE A 64 -8.59 1.07 -3.51
CA ILE A 64 -8.53 -0.39 -3.31
C ILE A 64 -8.76 -0.74 -1.83
N TYR A 65 -8.09 -0.06 -0.92
CA TYR A 65 -8.23 -0.31 0.53
C TYR A 65 -9.63 0.05 1.05
N MET A 66 -10.25 1.12 0.55
CA MET A 66 -11.64 1.43 0.87
C MET A 66 -12.59 0.30 0.46
N ARG A 67 -12.39 -0.31 -0.72
CA ARG A 67 -13.18 -1.48 -1.14
C ARG A 67 -12.93 -2.69 -0.23
N LEU A 68 -11.68 -2.96 0.12
CA LEU A 68 -11.32 -4.03 1.05
C LEU A 68 -12.00 -3.84 2.40
N ILE A 69 -11.89 -2.64 2.99
CA ILE A 69 -12.57 -2.32 4.25
C ILE A 69 -14.08 -2.51 4.10
N LEU A 70 -14.72 -1.98 3.07
CA LEU A 70 -16.18 -2.11 2.90
C LEU A 70 -16.65 -3.57 2.76
N LEU A 71 -15.83 -4.44 2.17
CA LEU A 71 -16.23 -5.81 1.80
C LEU A 71 -15.68 -6.90 2.72
N ARG A 72 -14.84 -6.55 3.71
CA ARG A 72 -14.22 -7.52 4.65
C ARG A 72 -15.24 -8.35 5.42
N ASN A 73 -16.40 -7.79 5.74
CA ASN A 73 -17.50 -8.48 6.43
C ASN A 73 -18.16 -9.60 5.60
N LEU A 74 -17.89 -9.66 4.29
CA LEU A 74 -18.32 -10.77 3.43
C LEU A 74 -17.39 -11.99 3.55
N LYS A 75 -16.23 -11.83 4.20
CA LYS A 75 -15.19 -12.85 4.35
C LYS A 75 -14.93 -13.22 5.81
N PHE A 76 -15.04 -12.25 6.72
CA PHE A 76 -14.69 -12.39 8.12
C PHE A 76 -15.84 -11.93 9.02
N VAL A 77 -15.96 -12.54 10.19
CA VAL A 77 -16.98 -12.22 11.20
C VAL A 77 -16.37 -12.20 12.60
N GLY A 78 -17.07 -11.61 13.57
CA GLY A 78 -16.64 -11.62 14.97
C GLY A 78 -15.28 -10.94 15.19
N ASN A 79 -14.36 -11.64 15.86
CA ASN A 79 -13.03 -11.10 16.17
C ASN A 79 -12.12 -11.01 14.95
N GLU A 80 -12.20 -11.99 14.04
CA GLU A 80 -11.43 -12.00 12.79
C GLU A 80 -11.69 -10.77 11.94
N LEU A 81 -12.92 -10.23 11.99
CA LEU A 81 -13.29 -8.99 11.31
C LEU A 81 -12.45 -7.79 11.80
N LYS A 82 -12.23 -7.68 13.11
CA LYS A 82 -11.48 -6.59 13.72
C LYS A 82 -9.98 -6.76 13.47
N GLU A 83 -9.50 -7.98 13.56
CA GLU A 83 -8.11 -8.33 13.24
C GLU A 83 -7.80 -8.01 11.77
N GLU A 84 -8.67 -8.42 10.85
CA GLU A 84 -8.50 -8.12 9.43
C GLU A 84 -8.55 -6.61 9.16
N GLU A 85 -9.45 -5.88 9.80
CA GLU A 85 -9.49 -4.43 9.68
C GLU A 85 -8.19 -3.77 10.11
N GLN A 86 -7.60 -4.22 11.22
CA GLN A 86 -6.32 -3.70 11.69
C GLN A 86 -5.20 -4.04 10.71
N LEU A 87 -5.15 -5.28 10.21
CA LEU A 87 -4.16 -5.70 9.22
C LEU A 87 -4.23 -4.87 7.94
N LEU A 88 -5.44 -4.52 7.48
CA LEU A 88 -5.64 -3.63 6.33
C LEU A 88 -5.13 -2.20 6.63
N LYS A 89 -5.41 -1.66 7.82
CA LYS A 89 -4.94 -0.33 8.22
C LYS A 89 -3.42 -0.26 8.32
N ASP A 90 -2.80 -1.25 8.96
CA ASP A 90 -1.34 -1.33 9.11
C ASP A 90 -0.65 -1.48 7.75
N SER A 91 -1.26 -2.27 6.87
CA SER A 91 -0.82 -2.45 5.49
C SER A 91 -0.83 -1.14 4.70
N LEU A 92 -1.94 -0.39 4.75
CA LEU A 92 -2.02 0.94 4.13
C LEU A 92 -0.98 1.91 4.73
N LEU A 93 -0.78 1.88 6.05
CA LEU A 93 0.21 2.72 6.72
C LEU A 93 1.63 2.42 6.22
N ARG A 94 2.00 1.15 6.04
CA ARG A 94 3.31 0.77 5.49
C ARG A 94 3.51 1.30 4.06
N ILE A 95 2.48 1.26 3.22
CA ILE A 95 2.53 1.83 1.87
C ILE A 95 2.73 3.35 1.93
N MET A 96 1.93 4.04 2.74
CA MET A 96 2.01 5.50 2.89
C MET A 96 3.37 5.93 3.44
N ALA A 97 3.88 5.24 4.45
CA ALA A 97 5.23 5.47 5.00
C ALA A 97 6.32 5.23 3.96
N SER A 98 6.16 4.23 3.09
CA SER A 98 7.08 3.97 1.98
C SER A 98 7.03 5.02 0.88
N ALA A 99 5.89 5.70 0.71
CA ALA A 99 5.72 6.79 -0.25
C ALA A 99 6.18 8.15 0.32
N ALA A 100 6.14 8.30 1.64
CA ALA A 100 6.54 9.52 2.32
C ALA A 100 8.06 9.73 2.20
N THR A 101 8.44 10.97 1.86
CA THR A 101 9.81 11.44 1.98
C THR A 101 9.93 12.28 3.23
N VAL A 102 10.82 11.90 4.15
CA VAL A 102 11.20 12.78 5.26
C VAL A 102 11.81 14.06 4.67
N PRO A 103 11.26 15.25 4.97
CA PRO A 103 11.83 16.52 4.54
C PRO A 103 13.31 16.61 4.90
N GLN A 104 14.14 17.09 3.97
CA GLN A 104 15.58 17.13 4.18
C GLN A 104 15.97 17.99 5.39
N THR A 105 15.26 19.09 5.62
CA THR A 105 15.46 19.97 6.78
C THR A 105 15.35 19.22 8.12
N LEU A 106 14.36 18.33 8.24
CA LEU A 106 14.20 17.50 9.44
C LEU A 106 15.28 16.43 9.57
N ARG A 107 15.91 16.00 8.47
CA ARG A 107 17.05 15.09 8.55
C ARG A 107 18.29 15.82 9.05
N ASP A 108 18.50 17.03 8.55
CA ASP A 108 19.64 17.86 8.90
C ASP A 108 19.57 18.26 10.39
N ASP A 109 18.39 18.68 10.88
CA ASP A 109 18.15 18.98 12.30
C ASP A 109 18.46 17.79 13.22
N VAL A 110 18.13 16.56 12.80
CA VAL A 110 18.39 15.34 13.60
C VAL A 110 19.87 14.98 13.59
N VAL A 111 20.57 15.18 12.47
CA VAL A 111 22.02 14.94 12.38
C VAL A 111 22.76 15.93 13.26
N ASP A 112 22.42 17.22 13.17
CA ASP A 112 23.03 18.27 13.99
C ASP A 112 22.81 18.02 15.49
N GLU A 113 21.61 17.60 15.89
CA GLU A 113 21.31 17.25 17.29
C GLU A 113 22.09 16.02 17.77
N LEU A 114 22.22 14.98 16.93
CA LEU A 114 22.98 13.76 17.26
C LEU A 114 24.49 14.01 17.34
N GLU A 115 25.03 14.89 16.49
CA GLU A 115 26.45 15.25 16.49
C GLU A 115 26.81 16.16 17.67
N ASN A 116 25.88 17.00 18.14
CA ASN A 116 26.08 17.87 19.31
C ASN A 116 25.80 17.19 20.67
N GLN A 117 25.40 15.91 20.68
CA GLN A 117 25.21 15.11 21.88
C GLN A 117 26.40 14.17 22.20
N LEU A 118 27.47 14.20 21.39
CA LEU A 118 28.74 13.48 21.59
C LEU A 118 29.88 14.43 22.00
#